data_AF-A0A7Y2XG44-F1
#
_entry.id   AF-A0A7Y2XG44-F1
#
_cell.length_a   1.000
_cell.length_b   1.000
_cell.length_c   1.000
_cell.angle_alpha   90.00
_cell.angle_beta   90.00
_cell.angle_gamma   90.00
#
_symmetry.space_group_name_H-M   'P 1'
#
loop_
_entity.id
_entity.type
_entity.pdbx_description
1 polymer ?
#
loop_
_entity_poly.entity_id
_entity_poly.type
_entity_poly.pdbx_seq_one_letter_code
_entity_poly.pdbx_strand_id
1 'polypeptide(L)'
;MARRGRKSGRRSAAAGIRQLPWRQPVNPYPPAEILPADDLERIHETSLDLLENQGMRVLHEESRRLLAAAGAEVDETSETVRFDRHLVMEQLRQAPPEFTLHARNPAKNIRIGGR
;
A
#
# COMPACT_ATOMS: atom_id res chain seq x y z
N MET A 1 25.28 -4.11 -49.69
CA MET A 1 24.46 -4.12 -48.45
C MET A 1 24.45 -5.52 -47.86
N ALA A 2 25.17 -5.76 -46.78
CA ALA A 2 25.17 -7.06 -46.10
C ALA A 2 24.64 -6.88 -44.68
N ARG A 3 23.46 -7.45 -44.39
CA ARG A 3 22.85 -7.46 -43.05
C ARG A 3 23.72 -8.29 -42.12
N ARG A 4 24.47 -7.61 -41.25
CA ARG A 4 25.30 -8.22 -40.20
C ARG A 4 24.35 -8.87 -39.18
N GLY A 5 24.19 -10.19 -39.29
CA GLY A 5 23.46 -11.00 -38.31
C GLY A 5 24.05 -10.80 -36.93
N ARG A 6 23.27 -10.25 -36.00
CA ARG A 6 23.67 -10.12 -34.59
C ARG A 6 23.55 -11.51 -33.98
N LYS A 7 24.69 -12.20 -33.91
CA LYS A 7 24.87 -13.48 -33.23
C LYS A 7 24.19 -13.42 -31.86
N SER A 8 23.19 -14.28 -31.70
CA SER A 8 22.67 -14.76 -30.44
C SER A 8 23.82 -15.35 -29.63
N GLY A 9 24.48 -14.48 -28.85
CA GLY A 9 25.46 -14.87 -27.86
C GLY A 9 24.70 -15.44 -26.67
N ARG A 10 24.45 -16.75 -26.71
CA ARG A 10 24.19 -17.62 -25.56
C ARG A 10 24.98 -17.08 -24.37
N ARG A 11 24.30 -16.42 -23.42
CA ARG A 11 24.85 -16.28 -22.07
C ARG A 11 25.06 -17.71 -21.58
N SER A 12 26.32 -18.05 -21.30
CA SER A 12 26.69 -19.30 -20.67
C SER A 12 25.71 -19.58 -19.55
N ALA A 13 25.17 -20.81 -19.54
CA ALA A 13 24.41 -21.33 -18.43
C ALA A 13 25.37 -21.49 -17.24
N ALA A 14 25.73 -20.37 -16.60
CA ALA A 14 26.15 -20.38 -15.21
C ALA A 14 25.07 -21.17 -14.48
N ALA A 15 25.46 -22.25 -13.82
CA ALA A 15 24.57 -23.16 -13.11
C ALA A 15 23.48 -22.35 -12.41
N GLY A 16 22.32 -22.27 -13.06
CA GLY A 16 21.32 -21.29 -12.71
C GLY A 16 20.83 -21.63 -11.32
N ILE A 17 20.66 -20.62 -10.46
CA ILE A 17 19.94 -20.81 -9.20
C ILE A 17 18.64 -21.53 -9.57
N ARG A 18 18.45 -22.75 -9.06
CA ARG A 18 17.27 -23.56 -9.34
C ARG A 18 16.07 -22.86 -8.74
N GLN A 19 15.39 -22.05 -9.55
CA GLN A 19 14.17 -21.38 -9.15
C GLN A 19 13.04 -22.40 -9.12
N LEU A 20 12.28 -22.39 -8.02
CA LEU A 20 11.05 -23.18 -7.94
C LEU A 20 10.00 -22.60 -8.89
N PRO A 21 9.03 -23.41 -9.34
CA PRO A 21 7.89 -22.91 -10.08
C PRO A 21 7.20 -21.78 -9.32
N TRP A 22 6.84 -20.71 -10.03
CA TRP A 22 6.14 -19.58 -9.43
C TRP A 22 4.79 -20.02 -8.83
N ARG A 23 4.47 -19.49 -7.66
CA ARG A 23 3.19 -19.66 -6.95
C ARG A 23 2.87 -18.36 -6.22
N GLN A 24 1.59 -18.14 -5.96
CA GLN A 24 1.13 -17.05 -5.11
C GLN A 24 1.76 -17.20 -3.71
N PRO A 25 2.49 -16.19 -3.20
CA PRO A 25 2.95 -16.19 -1.81
C PRO A 25 1.74 -16.16 -0.87
N VAL A 26 1.69 -17.10 0.07
CA VAL A 26 0.68 -17.16 1.14
C VAL A 26 1.41 -17.49 2.43
N ASN A 27 1.12 -16.77 3.51
CA ASN A 27 1.63 -17.11 4.82
C ASN A 27 0.79 -18.26 5.41
N PRO A 28 1.35 -19.45 5.67
CA PRO A 28 0.58 -20.56 6.21
C PRO A 28 0.26 -20.40 7.70
N TYR A 29 0.95 -19.49 8.40
CA TYR A 29 0.76 -19.26 9.82
C TYR A 29 -0.36 -18.24 10.07
N PRO A 30 -1.15 -18.40 11.14
CA PRO A 30 -2.08 -17.36 11.55
C PRO A 30 -1.31 -16.07 11.92
N PRO A 31 -1.97 -14.89 11.83
CA PRO A 31 -1.40 -13.65 12.34
C PRO A 31 -0.98 -13.80 13.81
N ALA A 32 0.15 -13.22 14.17
CA ALA A 32 0.60 -13.22 15.56
C ALA A 32 -0.22 -12.21 16.38
N GLU A 33 -1.01 -12.70 17.33
CA GLU A 33 -1.77 -11.88 18.28
C GLU A 33 -0.86 -11.44 19.43
N ILE A 34 -0.05 -10.40 19.19
CA ILE A 34 0.92 -9.88 20.17
C ILE A 34 0.24 -8.98 21.22
N LEU A 35 -0.84 -8.30 20.84
CA LEU A 35 -1.56 -7.35 21.67
C LEU A 35 -2.96 -7.88 22.01
N PRO A 36 -3.43 -7.71 23.26
CA PRO A 36 -4.83 -7.91 23.61
C PRO A 36 -5.77 -7.03 22.79
N ALA A 37 -7.03 -7.46 22.64
CA ALA A 37 -8.03 -6.71 21.86
C ALA A 37 -8.23 -5.27 22.36
N ASP A 38 -8.30 -5.08 23.68
CA ASP A 38 -8.46 -3.75 24.28
C ASP A 38 -7.27 -2.83 23.99
N ASP A 39 -6.06 -3.40 23.89
CA ASP A 39 -4.85 -2.64 23.58
C ASP A 39 -4.84 -2.18 22.12
N LEU A 40 -5.32 -3.03 21.21
CA LEU A 40 -5.50 -2.67 19.80
C LEU A 40 -6.53 -1.55 19.64
N GLU A 41 -7.66 -1.62 20.34
CA GLU A 41 -8.70 -0.59 20.31
C GLU A 41 -8.17 0.75 20.83
N ARG A 42 -7.39 0.73 21.92
CA ARG A 42 -6.75 1.96 22.44
C ARG A 42 -5.80 2.59 21.42
N ILE A 43 -5.02 1.78 20.69
CA ILE A 43 -4.14 2.27 19.63
C ILE A 43 -4.97 2.90 18.51
N HIS A 44 -6.09 2.27 18.13
CA HIS A 44 -6.98 2.78 17.09
C HIS A 44 -7.56 4.14 17.48
N GLU A 45 -8.17 4.24 18.66
CA GLU A 45 -8.77 5.48 19.17
C GLU A 45 -7.73 6.59 19.35
N THR A 46 -6.54 6.27 19.87
CA THR A 46 -5.45 7.26 20.01
C THR A 46 -4.97 7.75 18.66
N SER A 47 -4.94 6.88 17.65
CA SER A 47 -4.55 7.26 16.29
C SER A 47 -5.57 8.21 15.65
N LEU A 48 -6.86 7.96 15.87
CA LEU A 48 -7.93 8.85 15.41
C LEU A 48 -7.87 10.20 16.11
N ASP A 49 -7.70 10.20 17.44
CA ASP A 49 -7.57 11.42 18.24
C ASP A 49 -6.38 12.28 17.79
N LEU A 50 -5.24 11.65 17.50
CA LEU A 50 -4.06 12.35 16.96
C LEU A 50 -4.36 12.99 15.61
N LEU A 51 -4.99 12.26 14.68
CA LEU A 51 -5.33 12.79 13.36
C LEU A 51 -6.36 13.92 13.40
N GLU A 52 -7.28 13.88 14.36
CA GLU A 52 -8.32 14.89 14.56
C GLU A 52 -7.78 16.15 15.24
N ASN A 53 -7.07 16.01 16.36
CA ASN A 53 -6.63 17.15 17.17
C ASN A 53 -5.30 17.74 16.68
N GLN A 54 -4.33 16.88 16.36
CA GLN A 54 -2.99 17.30 15.97
C GLN A 54 -2.83 17.37 14.45
N GLY A 55 -3.41 16.43 13.71
CA GLY A 55 -3.30 16.34 12.26
C GLY A 55 -1.91 15.94 11.78
N MET A 56 -1.64 16.13 10.49
CA MET A 56 -0.32 15.92 9.90
C MET A 56 0.00 16.96 8.83
N ARG A 57 1.29 17.22 8.60
CA ARG A 57 1.73 18.14 7.56
C ARG A 57 1.68 17.50 6.18
N VAL A 58 0.96 18.13 5.26
CA VAL A 58 0.85 17.73 3.86
C VAL A 58 1.46 18.84 3.02
N LEU A 59 2.73 18.67 2.64
CA LEU A 59 3.52 19.72 1.97
C LEU A 59 3.05 20.00 0.54
N HIS A 60 2.38 19.04 -0.09
CA HIS A 60 1.90 19.17 -1.46
C HIS A 60 0.56 19.92 -1.50
N GLU A 61 0.55 21.07 -2.18
CA GLU A 61 -0.61 21.97 -2.23
C GLU A 61 -1.85 21.33 -2.84
N GLU A 62 -1.72 20.61 -3.96
CA GLU A 62 -2.85 19.94 -4.60
C GLU A 62 -3.47 18.87 -3.68
N SER A 63 -2.63 18.15 -2.93
CA SER A 63 -3.11 17.18 -1.94
C SER A 63 -3.91 17.86 -0.84
N ARG A 64 -3.48 19.02 -0.34
CA ARG A 64 -4.25 19.80 0.64
C ARG A 64 -5.61 20.23 0.09
N ARG A 65 -5.67 20.69 -1.17
CA ARG A 65 -6.94 21.06 -1.82
C ARG A 65 -7.90 19.87 -1.96
N LEU A 66 -7.38 18.69 -2.34
CA LEU A 66 -8.18 17.46 -2.43
C LEU A 66 -8.72 17.04 -1.06
N LEU A 67 -7.89 17.14 -0.02
CA LEU A 67 -8.28 16.81 1.36
C LEU A 67 -9.32 17.80 1.90
N ALA A 68 -9.16 19.10 1.65
CA ALA A 68 -10.16 20.12 1.99
C ALA A 68 -11.50 19.85 1.29
N ALA A 69 -11.47 19.50 0.00
CA ALA A 69 -12.67 19.12 -0.76
C ALA A 69 -13.34 17.84 -0.23
N ALA A 70 -12.56 16.93 0.34
CA ALA A 70 -13.06 15.73 1.01
C ALA A 70 -13.60 16.01 2.43
N GLY A 71 -13.47 17.23 2.95
CA GLY A 71 -13.99 17.64 4.27
C GLY A 71 -12.94 17.68 5.38
N ALA A 72 -11.65 17.55 5.08
CA ALA A 72 -10.59 17.75 6.06
C ALA A 72 -10.37 19.24 6.36
N GLU A 73 -9.96 19.57 7.58
CA GLU A 73 -9.58 20.93 7.95
C GLU A 73 -8.12 21.18 7.57
N VAL A 74 -7.85 22.24 6.83
CA VAL A 74 -6.50 22.57 6.35
C VAL A 74 -6.08 23.94 6.85
N ASP A 75 -4.95 23.96 7.57
CA ASP A 75 -4.21 25.18 7.88
C ASP A 75 -3.09 25.39 6.86
N GLU A 76 -3.31 26.30 5.91
CA GLU A 76 -2.33 26.63 4.87
C GLU A 76 -1.08 27.36 5.41
N THR A 77 -1.12 27.92 6.63
CA THR A 77 0.05 28.59 7.23
C THR A 77 1.06 27.56 7.72
N SER A 78 0.58 26.52 8.40
CA SER A 78 1.43 25.43 8.93
C SER A 78 1.52 24.22 8.00
N GLU A 79 0.75 24.22 6.91
CA GLU A 79 0.54 23.10 5.99
C GLU A 79 -0.03 21.85 6.68
N THR A 80 -0.73 22.04 7.80
CA THR A 80 -1.28 20.96 8.62
C THR A 80 -2.70 20.64 8.19
N VAL A 81 -2.99 19.35 8.02
CA VAL A 81 -4.32 18.82 7.74
C VAL A 81 -4.80 18.01 8.94
N ARG A 82 -5.98 18.36 9.46
CA ARG A 82 -6.69 17.61 10.50
C ARG A 82 -7.85 16.84 9.89
N PHE A 83 -8.07 15.62 10.38
CA PHE A 83 -9.06 14.71 9.85
C PHE A 83 -10.08 14.37 10.92
N ASP A 84 -11.35 14.71 10.67
CA ASP A 84 -12.46 14.23 11.50
C ASP A 84 -12.48 12.69 11.51
N ARG A 85 -12.72 12.10 12.68
CA ARG A 85 -12.72 10.64 12.85
C ARG A 85 -13.75 9.93 11.97
N HIS A 86 -14.92 10.53 11.75
CA HIS A 86 -15.96 9.96 10.89
C HIS A 86 -15.54 10.03 9.43
N LEU A 87 -14.86 11.10 9.01
CA LEU A 87 -14.29 11.18 7.67
C LEU A 87 -13.28 10.05 7.44
N VAL A 88 -12.35 9.81 8.37
CA VAL A 88 -11.37 8.73 8.25
C VAL A 88 -12.06 7.37 8.13
N MET A 89 -13.02 7.08 9.01
CA MET A 89 -13.72 5.80 9.02
C MET A 89 -14.60 5.58 7.78
N GLU A 90 -15.23 6.64 7.25
CA GLU A 90 -16.00 6.56 6.00
C GLU A 90 -15.09 6.26 4.80
N GLN A 91 -13.94 6.92 4.71
CA GLN A 91 -13.01 6.67 3.61
C GLN A 91 -12.37 5.27 3.71
N LEU A 92 -12.10 4.79 4.93
CA LEU A 92 -11.58 3.44 5.14
C LEU A 92 -12.55 2.36 4.64
N ARG A 93 -13.87 2.56 4.78
CA ARG A 93 -14.89 1.63 4.26
C ARG A 93 -14.86 1.46 2.75
N GLN A 94 -14.40 2.47 2.01
CA GLN A 94 -14.32 2.42 0.55
C GLN A 94 -13.10 1.63 0.05
N ALA A 95 -12.11 1.38 0.92
CA ALA A 95 -10.93 0.62 0.56
C ALA A 95 -11.27 -0.88 0.39
N PRO A 96 -10.90 -1.52 -0.74
CA PRO A 96 -11.19 -2.92 -0.95
C PRO A 96 -10.34 -3.81 -0.01
N PRO A 97 -10.91 -4.86 0.60
CA PRO A 97 -10.17 -5.76 1.48
C PRO A 97 -9.17 -6.66 0.72
N GLU A 98 -9.40 -6.87 -0.58
CA GLU A 98 -8.52 -7.63 -1.47
C GLU A 98 -8.44 -6.95 -2.84
N PHE A 99 -7.26 -7.00 -3.48
CA PHE A 99 -7.09 -6.54 -4.85
C PHE A 99 -5.98 -7.32 -5.57
N THR A 100 -5.92 -7.22 -6.90
CA THR A 100 -4.90 -7.89 -7.72
C THR A 100 -3.89 -6.90 -8.26
N LEU A 101 -2.61 -7.12 -7.95
CA LEU A 101 -1.50 -6.47 -8.62
C LEU A 101 -1.21 -7.20 -9.93
N HIS A 102 -1.51 -6.53 -11.05
CA HIS A 102 -1.34 -7.09 -12.38
C HIS A 102 0.11 -6.98 -12.85
N ALA A 103 0.68 -8.11 -13.26
CA ALA A 103 2.01 -8.20 -13.83
C ALA A 103 1.94 -8.23 -15.36
N ARG A 104 3.05 -7.89 -16.02
CA ARG A 104 3.19 -8.01 -17.48
C ARG A 104 2.90 -9.43 -17.97
N ASN A 105 3.27 -10.45 -17.20
CA ASN A 105 2.85 -11.82 -17.43
C ASN A 105 1.68 -12.12 -16.48
N PRO A 106 0.44 -12.33 -16.98
CA PRO A 106 -0.72 -12.60 -16.14
C PRO A 106 -0.57 -13.80 -15.21
N ALA A 107 0.25 -14.80 -15.57
CA ALA A 107 0.57 -15.94 -14.70
C ALA A 107 1.38 -15.56 -13.44
N LYS A 108 1.82 -14.30 -13.35
CA LYS A 108 2.56 -13.73 -12.22
C LYS A 108 1.81 -12.60 -11.52
N ASN A 109 0.49 -12.47 -11.74
CA ASN A 109 -0.33 -11.56 -10.94
C ASN A 109 -0.24 -11.96 -9.46
N ILE A 110 -0.32 -10.97 -8.58
CA ILE A 110 -0.26 -11.16 -7.13
C ILE A 110 -1.58 -10.70 -6.54
N ARG A 111 -2.28 -11.58 -5.83
CA ARG A 111 -3.40 -11.18 -4.96
C ARG A 111 -2.85 -10.59 -3.66
N ILE A 112 -3.32 -9.40 -3.29
CA ILE A 112 -2.98 -8.72 -2.03
C ILE A 112 -4.23 -8.69 -1.15
N GLY A 113 -4.04 -8.96 0.14
CA GLY A 113 -5.13 -9.10 1.10
C GLY A 113 -5.72 -10.51 1.14
N GLY A 114 -6.63 -10.71 2.08
CA GLY A 114 -7.24 -12.00 2.36
C GLY A 114 -6.41 -12.81 3.36
N ARG A 115 -5.91 -13.96 2.91
CA ARG A 115 -5.22 -14.97 3.74
C ARG A 115 -3.75 -15.06 3.41
#